data_AF-A0A9P1BQP2-F1
#
_entry.id   AF-A0A9P1BQP2-F1
#
_cell.length_a   1.000
_cell.length_b   1.000
_cell.length_c   1.000
_cell.angle_alpha   90.00
_cell.angle_beta   90.00
_cell.angle_gamma   90.00
#
_symmetry.space_group_name_H-M   'P 1'
#
loop_
_entity.id
_entity.type
_entity.pdbx_description
1 polymer ?
#
loop_
_entity_poly.entity_id
_entity_poly.type
_entity_poly.pdbx_seq_one_letter_code
_entity_poly.pdbx_strand_id
1 'polypeptide(L)'
;MAVALVTAQVVELWEALRKYREKVQISKKDYAKEELLQSFRARDSTRYLVALQLANDAEVEPEDIPCVYSLHRLSQTFQVPDIDVNVLSVKAQLCFVLDYTSSMKTQVAQAKTSVARMIEAVRNVYIPLLPNASVDLEMTAIAYNDWDEGTARLGRPVVAAFGGKEIKRAHDGSLTLEDFNLGGKFTKDAEELETWLDQGLGHGGFIPEELTGALLAASNLEWTGQQRFAVVITDAPCHGKDYSSCAHDVFCDRRNGLTCTGRPEMPLRTLRDQGVKVFIFHTGEAHAVSMCEKLRESEPDLIHEKVDPSETADRLVSVLKGKLQLQPLWYLLKPLTLGEAESTSPLDLAVAHDVELEDTNGKEKHKLGVDGLLFVGQRTTNPKVAVRRPLESKLDPLFERTSQQVELDRLYDAERRYFLQMAPLQPSWS
;
A
#
# COMPACT_ATOMS: atom_id res chain seq x y z
N MET A 1 -29.60 -15.28 3.24
CA MET A 1 -30.73 -16.25 3.15
C MET A 1 -30.32 -17.64 2.67
N ALA A 2 -29.36 -17.80 1.75
CA ALA A 2 -28.92 -19.13 1.28
C ALA A 2 -28.22 -19.99 2.37
N VAL A 3 -27.45 -19.37 3.29
CA VAL A 3 -26.65 -20.08 4.32
C VAL A 3 -27.52 -20.73 5.43
N ALA A 4 -28.69 -20.16 5.74
CA ALA A 4 -29.60 -20.72 6.75
C ALA A 4 -30.35 -21.98 6.26
N LEU A 5 -30.49 -22.15 4.94
CA LEU A 5 -31.05 -23.37 4.35
C LEU A 5 -30.01 -24.50 4.24
N VAL A 6 -28.73 -24.15 4.08
CA VAL A 6 -27.62 -25.11 4.02
C VAL A 6 -27.42 -25.82 5.35
N THR A 7 -27.58 -25.14 6.48
CA THR A 7 -27.32 -25.73 7.81
C THR A 7 -28.27 -26.88 8.18
N ALA A 8 -29.57 -26.78 7.88
CA ALA A 8 -30.53 -27.87 8.17
C ALA A 8 -30.30 -29.10 7.29
N GLN A 9 -30.07 -28.90 5.99
CA GLN A 9 -29.80 -30.00 5.04
C GLN A 9 -28.46 -30.69 5.34
N VAL A 10 -27.44 -29.93 5.73
CA VAL A 10 -26.13 -30.45 6.15
C VAL A 10 -26.24 -31.33 7.39
N VAL A 11 -27.05 -30.94 8.38
CA VAL A 11 -27.28 -31.74 9.61
C VAL A 11 -28.02 -33.04 9.30
N GLU A 12 -29.08 -33.00 8.48
CA GLU A 12 -29.81 -34.22 8.10
C GLU A 12 -28.94 -35.20 7.30
N LEU A 13 -28.15 -34.68 6.35
CA LEU A 13 -27.22 -35.51 5.57
C LEU A 13 -26.17 -36.16 6.49
N TRP A 14 -25.62 -35.38 7.43
CA TRP A 14 -24.63 -35.87 8.39
C TRP A 14 -25.17 -37.00 9.26
N GLU A 15 -26.38 -36.87 9.79
CA GLU A 15 -27.02 -37.94 10.57
C GLU A 15 -27.29 -39.21 9.74
N ALA A 16 -27.72 -39.04 8.49
CA ALA A 16 -27.98 -40.15 7.58
C ALA A 16 -26.70 -40.94 7.26
N LEU A 17 -25.61 -40.24 6.96
CA LEU A 17 -24.29 -40.83 6.70
C LEU A 17 -23.75 -41.55 7.95
N ARG A 18 -23.91 -40.95 9.14
CA ARG A 18 -23.54 -41.58 10.42
C ARG A 18 -24.27 -42.91 10.64
N LYS A 19 -25.60 -42.93 10.43
CA LYS A 19 -26.44 -44.14 10.58
C LYS A 19 -26.09 -45.23 9.55
N TYR A 20 -25.77 -44.83 8.30
CA TYR A 20 -25.35 -45.79 7.28
C TYR A 20 -24.03 -46.47 7.67
N ARG A 21 -23.05 -45.71 8.17
CA ARG A 21 -21.77 -46.27 8.61
C ARG A 21 -21.91 -47.33 9.71
N GLU A 22 -22.73 -47.07 10.72
CA GLU A 22 -22.98 -48.02 11.82
C GLU A 22 -23.51 -49.37 11.30
N LYS A 23 -24.20 -49.37 10.17
CA LYS A 23 -24.75 -50.56 9.53
C LYS A 23 -23.73 -51.39 8.75
N VAL A 24 -22.65 -50.80 8.25
CA VAL A 24 -21.72 -51.45 7.28
C VAL A 24 -20.38 -51.88 7.91
N GLN A 25 -20.14 -51.61 9.20
CA GLN A 25 -18.91 -51.98 9.93
C GLN A 25 -17.60 -51.46 9.29
N ILE A 26 -17.63 -50.29 8.63
CA ILE A 26 -16.44 -49.62 8.08
C ILE A 26 -15.81 -48.71 9.15
N SER A 27 -14.48 -48.59 9.15
CA SER A 27 -13.76 -47.67 10.04
C SER A 27 -14.20 -46.21 9.81
N LYS A 28 -14.10 -45.35 10.83
CA LYS A 28 -14.42 -43.91 10.71
C LYS A 28 -13.65 -43.25 9.58
N LYS A 29 -12.34 -43.51 9.57
CA LYS A 29 -11.37 -42.90 8.65
C LYS A 29 -11.64 -43.33 7.20
N ASP A 30 -11.84 -44.63 6.96
CA ASP A 30 -12.08 -45.14 5.59
C ASP A 30 -13.41 -44.66 5.03
N TYR A 31 -14.46 -44.60 5.87
CA TYR A 31 -15.74 -44.06 5.46
C TYR A 31 -15.66 -42.58 5.08
N ALA A 32 -14.98 -41.77 5.89
CA ALA A 32 -14.80 -40.34 5.61
C ALA A 32 -13.98 -40.10 4.32
N LYS A 33 -12.93 -40.89 4.08
CA LYS A 33 -12.15 -40.86 2.83
C LYS A 33 -13.02 -41.17 1.61
N GLU A 34 -13.83 -42.22 1.68
CA GLU A 34 -14.71 -42.60 0.58
C GLU A 34 -15.78 -41.52 0.30
N GLU A 35 -16.41 -40.95 1.33
CA GLU A 35 -17.38 -39.86 1.17
C GLU A 35 -16.74 -38.59 0.59
N LEU A 36 -15.51 -38.23 1.01
CA LEU A 36 -14.76 -37.13 0.42
C LEU A 36 -14.51 -37.36 -1.07
N LEU A 37 -14.07 -38.57 -1.44
CA LEU A 37 -13.78 -38.92 -2.83
C LEU A 37 -15.05 -38.94 -3.68
N GLN A 38 -16.15 -39.48 -3.16
CA GLN A 38 -17.44 -39.50 -3.86
C GLN A 38 -18.01 -38.10 -4.07
N SER A 39 -18.03 -37.27 -3.03
CA SER A 39 -18.51 -35.88 -3.13
C SER A 39 -17.64 -35.03 -4.06
N PHE A 40 -16.32 -35.19 -4.00
CA PHE A 40 -15.37 -34.57 -4.93
C PHE A 40 -15.66 -34.98 -6.39
N ARG A 41 -15.80 -36.27 -6.67
CA ARG A 41 -16.10 -36.79 -8.02
C ARG A 41 -17.46 -36.31 -8.53
N ALA A 42 -18.45 -36.21 -7.65
CA ALA A 42 -19.77 -35.68 -7.96
C ALA A 42 -19.77 -34.15 -8.15
N ARG A 43 -18.68 -33.46 -7.77
CA ARG A 43 -18.58 -31.99 -7.71
C ARG A 43 -19.69 -31.36 -6.87
N ASP A 44 -20.08 -32.05 -5.79
CA ASP A 44 -21.11 -31.61 -4.87
C ASP A 44 -20.44 -30.93 -3.67
N SER A 45 -20.41 -29.59 -3.69
CA SER A 45 -19.76 -28.79 -2.66
C SER A 45 -20.42 -28.90 -1.29
N THR A 46 -21.73 -29.09 -1.25
CA THR A 46 -22.48 -29.24 0.01
C THR A 46 -22.15 -30.58 0.65
N ARG A 47 -22.20 -31.67 -0.14
CA ARG A 47 -21.80 -33.00 0.33
C ARG A 47 -20.31 -33.05 0.67
N TYR A 48 -19.47 -32.33 -0.08
CA TYR A 48 -18.04 -32.26 0.19
C TYR A 48 -17.74 -31.59 1.54
N LEU A 49 -18.40 -30.48 1.87
CA LEU A 49 -18.25 -29.85 3.20
C LEU A 49 -18.69 -30.80 4.32
N VAL A 50 -19.79 -31.54 4.16
CA VAL A 50 -20.21 -32.57 5.13
C VAL A 50 -19.13 -33.66 5.26
N ALA A 51 -18.59 -34.14 4.14
CA ALA A 51 -17.54 -35.15 4.13
C ALA A 51 -16.23 -34.64 4.73
N LEU A 52 -15.90 -33.37 4.55
CA LEU A 52 -14.74 -32.72 5.14
C LEU A 52 -14.87 -32.63 6.66
N GLN A 53 -16.06 -32.33 7.19
CA GLN A 53 -16.31 -32.39 8.64
C GLN A 53 -16.09 -33.81 9.17
N LEU A 54 -16.65 -34.82 8.49
CA LEU A 54 -16.46 -36.22 8.86
C LEU A 54 -14.97 -36.63 8.85
N ALA A 55 -14.21 -36.13 7.88
CA ALA A 55 -12.78 -36.39 7.76
C ALA A 55 -11.97 -35.73 8.87
N ASN A 56 -12.31 -34.49 9.24
CA ASN A 56 -11.70 -33.79 10.38
C ASN A 56 -12.00 -34.52 11.70
N ASP A 57 -13.26 -34.91 11.94
CA ASP A 57 -13.66 -35.66 13.14
C ASP A 57 -13.01 -37.05 13.23
N ALA A 58 -12.62 -37.62 12.09
CA ALA A 58 -11.98 -38.91 11.98
C ALA A 58 -10.44 -38.83 11.87
N GLU A 59 -9.87 -37.63 11.98
CA GLU A 59 -8.42 -37.38 11.88
C GLU A 59 -7.82 -37.99 10.59
N VAL A 60 -8.48 -37.72 9.45
CA VAL A 60 -7.98 -38.06 8.11
C VAL A 60 -6.71 -37.24 7.81
N GLU A 61 -5.67 -37.90 7.29
CA GLU A 61 -4.43 -37.19 6.96
C GLU A 61 -4.67 -36.19 5.81
N PRO A 62 -4.00 -35.03 5.81
CA PRO A 62 -4.13 -34.04 4.73
C PRO A 62 -3.87 -34.59 3.32
N GLU A 63 -2.99 -35.59 3.21
CA GLU A 63 -2.67 -36.28 1.95
C GLU A 63 -3.88 -37.02 1.35
N ASP A 64 -4.81 -37.44 2.20
CA ASP A 64 -6.02 -38.18 1.83
C ASP A 64 -7.21 -37.27 1.51
N ILE A 65 -7.08 -35.95 1.69
CA ILE A 65 -8.16 -34.98 1.46
C ILE A 65 -7.99 -34.37 0.06
N PRO A 66 -8.90 -34.67 -0.90
CA PRO A 66 -8.81 -34.08 -2.23
C PRO A 66 -9.10 -32.58 -2.18
N CYS A 67 -8.17 -31.75 -2.65
CA CYS A 67 -8.27 -30.30 -2.53
C CYS A 67 -9.38 -29.71 -3.42
N VAL A 68 -10.27 -28.93 -2.80
CA VAL A 68 -11.22 -28.04 -3.47
C VAL A 68 -10.89 -26.63 -3.04
N TYR A 69 -10.71 -25.73 -4.00
CA TYR A 69 -10.42 -24.33 -3.75
C TYR A 69 -11.62 -23.45 -4.09
N SER A 70 -11.79 -22.34 -3.37
CA SER A 70 -12.69 -21.25 -3.75
C SER A 70 -11.87 -20.06 -4.25
N LEU A 71 -12.26 -19.52 -5.41
CA LEU A 71 -11.62 -18.36 -6.02
C LEU A 71 -12.49 -17.12 -5.81
N HIS A 72 -11.87 -16.09 -5.24
CA HIS A 72 -12.50 -14.81 -4.96
C HIS A 72 -11.78 -13.67 -5.65
N ARG A 73 -12.52 -12.64 -6.04
CA ARG A 73 -12.02 -11.31 -6.40
C ARG A 73 -11.90 -10.50 -5.12
N LEU A 74 -10.80 -9.77 -4.97
CA LEU A 74 -10.70 -8.75 -3.93
C LEU A 74 -11.44 -7.49 -4.41
N SER A 75 -12.73 -7.36 -4.07
CA SER A 75 -13.65 -6.37 -4.67
C SER A 75 -13.11 -4.94 -4.71
N GLN A 76 -12.31 -4.54 -3.71
CA GLN A 76 -11.65 -3.24 -3.62
C GLN A 76 -10.77 -2.94 -4.84
N THR A 77 -10.10 -3.96 -5.39
CA THR A 77 -9.22 -3.81 -6.56
C THR A 77 -9.98 -3.78 -7.88
N PHE A 78 -11.26 -4.18 -7.89
CA PHE A 78 -12.12 -4.21 -9.07
C PHE A 78 -12.99 -2.96 -9.21
N GLN A 79 -12.85 -1.98 -8.30
CA GLN A 79 -13.48 -0.67 -8.42
C GLN A 79 -12.69 0.19 -9.41
N VAL A 80 -12.87 -0.09 -10.70
CA VAL A 80 -12.20 0.65 -11.77
C VAL A 80 -13.12 1.81 -12.21
N PRO A 81 -12.67 3.07 -12.10
CA PRO A 81 -13.42 4.23 -12.58
C PRO A 81 -13.66 4.16 -14.09
N ASP A 82 -14.64 4.92 -14.59
CA ASP A 82 -14.84 5.05 -16.02
C ASP A 82 -13.66 5.77 -16.68
N ILE A 83 -13.31 5.33 -17.89
CA ILE A 83 -12.28 5.98 -18.70
C ILE A 83 -12.85 7.31 -19.20
N ASP A 84 -12.27 8.43 -18.76
CA ASP A 84 -12.64 9.75 -19.26
C ASP A 84 -11.63 10.24 -20.29
N VAL A 85 -11.97 10.02 -21.55
CA VAL A 85 -11.14 10.43 -22.69
C VAL A 85 -11.15 11.94 -22.94
N ASN A 86 -12.04 12.69 -22.29
CA ASN A 86 -12.17 14.14 -22.46
C ASN A 86 -11.28 14.93 -21.49
N VAL A 87 -10.76 14.28 -20.45
CA VAL A 87 -9.75 14.91 -19.58
C VAL A 87 -8.42 14.92 -20.32
N LEU A 88 -7.93 16.13 -20.61
CA LEU A 88 -6.66 16.35 -21.29
C LEU A 88 -5.51 16.67 -20.31
N SER A 89 -5.85 16.97 -19.05
CA SER A 89 -4.88 17.37 -18.04
C SER A 89 -5.32 17.01 -16.63
N VAL A 90 -4.42 16.38 -15.86
CA VAL A 90 -4.55 16.16 -14.43
C VAL A 90 -3.63 17.14 -13.70
N LYS A 91 -4.19 17.97 -12.82
CA LYS A 91 -3.40 18.92 -12.04
C LYS A 91 -2.79 18.23 -10.84
N ALA A 92 -1.46 18.22 -10.74
CA ALA A 92 -0.73 17.67 -9.62
C ALA A 92 0.16 18.73 -8.97
N GLN A 93 0.24 18.71 -7.64
CA GLN A 93 1.13 19.57 -6.87
C GLN A 93 2.04 18.73 -5.98
N LEU A 94 3.34 19.06 -6.00
CA LEU A 94 4.38 18.37 -5.25
C LEU A 94 5.18 19.37 -4.40
N CYS A 95 5.23 19.15 -3.08
CA CYS A 95 6.08 19.91 -2.17
C CYS A 95 7.22 19.03 -1.66
N PHE A 96 8.45 19.50 -1.82
CA PHE A 96 9.62 18.93 -1.14
C PHE A 96 9.77 19.56 0.24
N VAL A 97 9.87 18.76 1.29
CA VAL A 97 10.20 19.21 2.65
C VAL A 97 11.57 18.64 2.98
N LEU A 98 12.59 19.49 2.96
CA LEU A 98 13.98 19.07 2.91
C LEU A 98 14.73 19.52 4.15
N ASP A 99 15.36 18.55 4.79
CA ASP A 99 16.39 18.77 5.80
C ASP A 99 17.66 19.33 5.14
N TYR A 100 18.07 20.53 5.54
CA TYR A 100 19.20 21.28 5.00
C TYR A 100 20.41 21.33 5.92
N THR A 101 20.46 20.43 6.89
CA THR A 101 21.59 20.28 7.81
C THR A 101 22.83 19.75 7.11
N SER A 102 23.99 19.85 7.76
CA SER A 102 25.26 19.50 7.14
C SER A 102 25.39 18.00 6.78
N SER A 103 24.70 17.11 7.51
CA SER A 103 24.66 15.66 7.25
C SER A 103 23.90 15.31 5.97
N MET A 104 22.97 16.16 5.55
CA MET A 104 22.11 15.97 4.37
C MET A 104 22.75 16.38 3.04
N LYS A 105 24.05 16.70 3.01
CA LYS A 105 24.75 17.18 1.81
C LYS A 105 24.54 16.32 0.57
N THR A 106 24.61 14.99 0.72
CA THR A 106 24.48 14.05 -0.40
C THR A 106 23.04 13.99 -0.91
N GLN A 107 22.08 13.94 0.01
CA GLN A 107 20.65 13.84 -0.21
C GLN A 107 20.12 15.12 -0.88
N VAL A 108 20.54 16.29 -0.41
CA VAL A 108 20.22 17.58 -1.03
C VAL A 108 20.79 17.68 -2.44
N ALA A 109 22.04 17.24 -2.65
CA ALA A 109 22.64 17.20 -3.99
C ALA A 109 21.85 16.28 -4.94
N GLN A 110 21.40 15.13 -4.45
CA GLN A 110 20.58 14.19 -5.23
C GLN A 110 19.19 14.75 -5.49
N ALA A 111 18.53 15.37 -4.51
CA ALA A 111 17.24 16.02 -4.66
C ALA A 111 17.28 17.07 -5.79
N LYS A 112 18.35 17.89 -5.85
CA LYS A 112 18.60 18.82 -6.96
C LYS A 112 18.60 18.12 -8.32
N THR A 113 19.39 17.05 -8.48
CA THR A 113 19.43 16.26 -9.73
C THR A 113 18.10 15.56 -10.05
N SER A 114 17.25 15.37 -9.04
CA SER A 114 16.02 14.60 -9.17
C SER A 114 14.83 15.42 -9.63
N VAL A 115 14.84 16.75 -9.45
CA VAL A 115 13.75 17.64 -9.88
C VAL A 115 13.48 17.47 -11.37
N ALA A 116 14.49 17.62 -12.22
CA ALA A 116 14.38 17.34 -13.65
C ALA A 116 13.83 15.92 -13.95
N ARG A 117 14.38 14.88 -13.30
CA ARG A 117 13.94 13.49 -13.50
C ARG A 117 12.48 13.27 -13.11
N MET A 118 12.03 13.91 -12.03
CA MET A 118 10.64 13.83 -11.55
C MET A 118 9.68 14.53 -12.50
N ILE A 119 10.04 15.71 -12.98
CA ILE A 119 9.24 16.44 -13.95
C ILE A 119 9.07 15.62 -15.22
N GLU A 120 10.16 15.09 -15.75
CA GLU A 120 10.12 14.23 -16.93
C GLU A 120 9.29 12.96 -16.67
N ALA A 121 9.53 12.29 -15.53
CA ALA A 121 8.82 11.08 -15.17
C ALA A 121 7.31 11.31 -15.04
N VAL A 122 6.89 12.38 -14.36
CA VAL A 122 5.48 12.73 -14.10
C VAL A 122 4.79 13.19 -15.38
N ARG A 123 5.44 14.00 -16.21
CA ARG A 123 4.90 14.40 -17.53
C ARG A 123 4.67 13.21 -18.45
N ASN A 124 5.52 12.18 -18.34
CA ASN A 124 5.44 10.96 -19.14
C ASN A 124 4.62 9.84 -18.46
N VAL A 125 3.92 10.12 -17.36
CA VAL A 125 3.03 9.12 -16.75
C VAL A 125 1.84 8.89 -17.68
N TYR A 126 1.73 7.67 -18.18
CA TYR A 126 0.50 7.17 -18.75
C TYR A 126 -0.52 6.92 -17.64
N ILE A 127 -1.68 7.57 -17.73
CA ILE A 127 -2.81 7.35 -16.82
C ILE A 127 -3.84 6.52 -17.59
N PRO A 128 -3.97 5.20 -17.36
CA PRO A 128 -4.83 4.34 -18.18
C PRO A 128 -6.31 4.76 -18.22
N LEU A 129 -6.79 5.37 -17.14
CA LEU A 129 -8.17 5.88 -17.03
C LEU A 129 -8.36 7.22 -17.75
N LEU A 130 -7.28 7.91 -18.07
CA LEU A 130 -7.27 9.20 -18.74
C LEU A 130 -6.18 9.15 -19.82
N PRO A 131 -6.33 8.29 -20.85
CA PRO A 131 -5.24 7.94 -21.77
C PRO A 131 -4.73 9.12 -22.62
N ASN A 132 -5.54 10.19 -22.71
CA ASN A 132 -5.19 11.44 -23.39
C ASN A 132 -4.72 12.54 -22.44
N ALA A 133 -4.74 12.29 -21.12
CA ALA A 133 -4.36 13.29 -20.14
C ALA A 133 -2.86 13.37 -19.98
N SER A 134 -2.37 14.60 -20.00
CA SER A 134 -1.04 14.95 -19.48
C SER A 134 -1.13 15.24 -17.99
N VAL A 135 -0.01 15.15 -17.27
CA VAL A 135 0.06 15.67 -15.90
C VAL A 135 0.57 17.12 -15.93
N ASP A 136 -0.28 18.04 -15.48
CA ASP A 136 0.11 19.42 -15.22
C ASP A 136 0.68 19.52 -13.80
N LEU A 137 1.99 19.33 -13.71
CA LEU A 137 2.72 19.32 -12.44
C LEU A 137 3.21 20.72 -12.07
N GLU A 138 2.86 21.16 -10.87
CA GLU A 138 3.49 22.29 -10.20
C GLU A 138 4.25 21.81 -8.96
N MET A 139 5.35 22.47 -8.65
CA MET A 139 6.27 22.07 -7.58
C MET A 139 6.59 23.24 -6.67
N THR A 140 6.91 22.92 -5.43
CA THR A 140 7.43 23.88 -4.46
C THR A 140 8.37 23.17 -3.50
N ALA A 141 9.05 23.92 -2.65
CA ALA A 141 9.90 23.36 -1.62
C ALA A 141 9.86 24.18 -0.33
N ILE A 142 9.97 23.47 0.79
CA ILE A 142 10.21 23.97 2.13
C ILE A 142 11.54 23.36 2.58
N ALA A 143 12.45 24.20 3.04
CA ALA A 143 13.73 23.77 3.61
C ALA A 143 13.72 24.07 5.11
N TYR A 144 14.35 23.21 5.90
CA TYR A 144 14.52 23.45 7.33
C TYR A 144 15.91 23.06 7.83
N ASN A 145 16.31 23.65 8.95
CA ASN A 145 17.52 23.37 9.74
C ASN A 145 17.10 23.27 11.21
N ASP A 146 18.04 23.51 12.14
CA ASP A 146 17.79 23.69 13.56
C ASP A 146 17.75 25.18 13.96
N TRP A 147 17.30 25.44 15.18
CA TRP A 147 17.43 26.71 15.91
C TRP A 147 18.84 27.01 16.42
N ASP A 148 19.81 26.13 16.16
CA ASP A 148 21.14 26.19 16.75
C ASP A 148 21.95 27.45 16.34
N GLU A 149 22.82 27.91 17.25
CA GLU A 149 23.65 29.09 16.99
C GLU A 149 24.58 28.91 15.79
N GLY A 150 24.98 27.66 15.47
CA GLY A 150 25.80 27.35 14.30
C GLY A 150 25.06 27.69 13.01
N THR A 151 23.81 27.26 12.86
CA THR A 151 22.93 27.63 11.74
C THR A 151 22.74 29.14 11.64
N ALA A 152 22.49 29.80 12.78
CA ALA A 152 22.34 31.26 12.82
C ALA A 152 23.62 32.01 12.38
N ARG A 153 24.81 31.56 12.82
CA ARG A 153 26.11 32.15 12.43
C ARG A 153 26.41 31.99 10.95
N LEU A 154 25.90 30.93 10.32
CA LEU A 154 25.98 30.71 8.87
C LEU A 154 24.96 31.56 8.09
N GLY A 155 24.11 32.34 8.78
CA GLY A 155 23.05 33.14 8.18
C GLY A 155 21.96 32.31 7.52
N ARG A 156 21.81 31.04 7.94
CA ARG A 156 20.85 30.10 7.37
C ARG A 156 19.51 30.21 8.10
N PRO A 157 18.38 30.08 7.37
CA PRO A 157 17.06 30.06 7.98
C PRO A 157 16.81 28.72 8.69
N VAL A 158 16.05 28.79 9.79
CA VAL A 158 15.49 27.62 10.47
C VAL A 158 14.45 26.95 9.60
N VAL A 159 13.57 27.74 8.97
CA VAL A 159 12.61 27.26 7.97
C VAL A 159 12.51 28.30 6.85
N ALA A 160 12.49 27.86 5.59
CA ALA A 160 12.30 28.72 4.43
C ALA A 160 11.37 28.09 3.40
N ALA A 161 10.50 28.91 2.81
CA ALA A 161 9.58 28.49 1.75
C ALA A 161 10.00 29.04 0.39
N PHE A 162 9.93 28.22 -0.66
CA PHE A 162 10.22 28.62 -2.03
C PHE A 162 9.27 29.74 -2.50
N GLY A 163 9.85 30.88 -2.88
CA GLY A 163 9.11 32.10 -3.23
C GLY A 163 8.31 32.72 -2.08
N GLY A 164 8.59 32.29 -0.84
CA GLY A 164 7.95 32.77 0.38
C GLY A 164 8.93 33.45 1.33
N LYS A 165 8.52 33.53 2.60
CA LYS A 165 9.30 34.07 3.72
C LYS A 165 10.23 33.00 4.30
N GLU A 166 11.10 33.46 5.19
CA GLU A 166 12.04 32.64 5.94
C GLU A 166 12.01 33.01 7.44
N ILE A 167 12.29 32.03 8.29
CA ILE A 167 12.48 32.22 9.73
C ILE A 167 13.98 32.15 10.01
N LYS A 168 14.58 33.30 10.35
CA LYS A 168 16.00 33.40 10.76
C LYS A 168 16.20 33.76 12.24
N ARG A 169 15.09 33.97 12.96
CA ARG A 169 15.15 34.38 14.36
C ARG A 169 15.44 33.16 15.25
N ALA A 170 16.04 33.39 16.41
CA ALA A 170 16.34 32.35 17.39
C ALA A 170 15.04 31.72 17.95
N HIS A 171 15.18 30.53 18.53
CA HIS A 171 14.08 29.88 19.24
C HIS A 171 13.56 30.78 20.36
N ASP A 172 12.28 31.12 20.29
CA ASP A 172 11.61 32.01 21.23
C ASP A 172 10.18 31.51 21.46
N GLY A 173 9.74 31.52 22.72
CA GLY A 173 8.36 31.15 23.10
C GLY A 173 7.31 32.18 22.66
N SER A 174 7.71 33.32 22.11
CA SER A 174 6.79 34.27 21.46
C SER A 174 6.37 33.85 20.04
N LEU A 175 7.09 32.91 19.42
CA LEU A 175 6.71 32.37 18.12
C LEU A 175 5.37 31.64 18.22
N THR A 176 4.50 31.94 17.27
CA THR A 176 3.18 31.32 17.14
C THR A 176 3.13 30.44 15.90
N LEU A 177 2.12 29.57 15.81
CA LEU A 177 1.90 28.76 14.62
C LEU A 177 1.68 29.62 13.35
N GLU A 178 1.14 30.84 13.51
CA GLU A 178 0.94 31.79 12.41
C GLU A 178 2.25 32.34 11.84
N ASP A 179 3.32 32.40 12.64
CA ASP A 179 4.65 32.81 12.15
C ASP A 179 5.19 31.82 11.09
N PHE A 180 4.70 30.58 11.08
CA PHE A 180 5.04 29.54 10.10
C PHE A 180 4.17 29.58 8.84
N ASN A 181 3.23 30.53 8.73
CA ASN A 181 2.63 30.86 7.44
C ASN A 181 3.63 31.70 6.62
N LEU A 182 4.60 31.02 6.05
CA LEU A 182 5.66 31.62 5.25
C LEU A 182 5.18 32.05 3.87
N GLY A 183 3.94 31.71 3.50
CA GLY A 183 3.52 31.70 2.12
C GLY A 183 4.37 30.71 1.32
N GLY A 184 4.74 31.10 0.12
CA GLY A 184 5.39 30.24 -0.86
C GLY A 184 4.55 30.16 -2.12
N LYS A 185 5.16 29.68 -3.20
CA LYS A 185 4.48 29.52 -4.48
C LYS A 185 4.73 28.15 -5.06
N PHE A 186 3.79 27.66 -5.85
CA PHE A 186 4.04 26.55 -6.76
C PHE A 186 4.56 27.10 -8.10
N THR A 187 5.52 26.41 -8.70
CA THR A 187 6.11 26.75 -10.01
C THR A 187 6.09 25.53 -10.93
N LYS A 188 5.99 25.79 -12.24
CA LYS A 188 6.22 24.78 -13.28
C LYS A 188 7.65 24.81 -13.82
N ASP A 189 8.43 25.80 -13.37
CA ASP A 189 9.81 26.02 -13.78
C ASP A 189 10.74 25.18 -12.89
N ALA A 190 11.30 24.14 -13.51
CA ALA A 190 12.27 23.26 -12.86
C ALA A 190 13.53 24.01 -12.44
N GLU A 191 14.02 24.91 -13.30
CA GLU A 191 15.28 25.61 -13.14
C GLU A 191 15.18 26.63 -12.01
N GLU A 192 14.02 27.29 -11.88
CA GLU A 192 13.74 28.18 -10.76
C GLU A 192 13.80 27.43 -9.42
N LEU A 193 13.17 26.24 -9.35
CA LEU A 193 13.19 25.42 -8.14
C LEU A 193 14.59 24.86 -7.85
N GLU A 194 15.29 24.34 -8.86
CA GLU A 194 16.67 23.83 -8.75
C GLU A 194 17.62 24.91 -8.25
N THR A 195 17.49 26.14 -8.77
CA THR A 195 18.29 27.29 -8.32
C THR A 195 18.04 27.60 -6.85
N TRP A 196 16.78 27.56 -6.40
CA TRP A 196 16.46 27.78 -4.99
C TRP A 196 16.95 26.65 -4.08
N LEU A 197 16.88 25.41 -4.56
CA LEU A 197 17.46 24.26 -3.86
C LEU A 197 18.98 24.40 -3.72
N ASP A 198 19.65 25.16 -4.59
CA ASP A 198 21.08 25.47 -4.49
C ASP A 198 21.45 26.50 -3.42
N GLN A 199 20.85 26.36 -2.25
CA GLN A 199 21.25 27.05 -1.03
C GLN A 199 22.31 26.24 -0.25
N GLY A 200 23.08 26.93 0.57
CA GLY A 200 24.05 26.28 1.45
C GLY A 200 23.39 25.68 2.68
N LEU A 201 24.04 24.65 3.23
CA LEU A 201 23.56 23.88 4.37
C LEU A 201 23.74 24.65 5.69
N GLY A 202 22.88 24.35 6.67
CA GLY A 202 23.03 24.73 8.07
C GLY A 202 23.93 23.78 8.85
N HIS A 203 24.01 24.00 10.16
CA HIS A 203 24.83 23.19 11.04
C HIS A 203 24.05 21.96 11.55
N GLY A 204 22.85 22.17 12.11
CA GLY A 204 21.96 21.12 12.63
C GLY A 204 22.10 20.85 14.13
N GLY A 205 23.18 21.35 14.76
CA GLY A 205 23.28 21.31 16.23
C GLY A 205 23.28 19.89 16.81
N PHE A 206 22.28 19.57 17.63
CA PHE A 206 22.08 18.22 18.20
C PHE A 206 21.08 17.44 17.37
N ILE A 207 21.01 16.12 17.59
CA ILE A 207 20.25 15.19 16.73
C ILE A 207 18.86 15.68 16.27
N PRO A 208 17.96 16.25 17.10
CA PRO A 208 16.65 16.68 16.61
C PRO A 208 16.68 17.99 15.83
N GLU A 209 15.85 18.08 14.77
CA GLU A 209 15.80 19.20 13.83
C GLU A 209 14.39 19.82 13.72
N GLU A 210 14.25 21.01 13.09
CA GLU A 210 12.98 21.76 13.03
C GLU A 210 12.01 21.31 11.91
N LEU A 211 11.85 20.00 11.76
CA LEU A 211 10.90 19.40 10.81
C LEU A 211 9.45 19.83 11.09
N THR A 212 9.07 20.02 12.36
CA THR A 212 7.70 20.42 12.74
C THR A 212 7.33 21.79 12.15
N GLY A 213 8.23 22.76 12.23
CA GLY A 213 8.10 24.07 11.59
C GLY A 213 8.01 23.98 10.07
N ALA A 214 8.77 23.07 9.47
CA ALA A 214 8.70 22.81 8.03
C ALA A 214 7.33 22.24 7.61
N LEU A 215 6.78 21.31 8.38
CA LEU A 215 5.44 20.75 8.16
C LEU A 215 4.35 21.80 8.36
N LEU A 216 4.49 22.69 9.36
CA LEU A 216 3.60 23.84 9.53
C LEU A 216 3.62 24.75 8.29
N ALA A 217 4.81 25.08 7.77
CA ALA A 217 4.92 25.88 6.55
C ALA A 217 4.27 25.16 5.35
N ALA A 218 4.51 23.86 5.16
CA ALA A 218 3.91 23.08 4.10
C ALA A 218 2.36 23.03 4.21
N SER A 219 1.83 22.93 5.42
CA SER A 219 0.37 22.91 5.68
C SER A 219 -0.33 24.25 5.38
N ASN A 220 0.42 25.35 5.29
CA ASN A 220 -0.08 26.68 4.94
C ASN A 220 0.03 27.03 3.45
N LEU A 221 0.58 26.12 2.62
CA LEU A 221 0.67 26.34 1.18
C LEU A 221 -0.72 26.35 0.51
N GLU A 222 -0.84 27.08 -0.60
CA GLU A 222 -2.09 27.14 -1.38
C GLU A 222 -2.23 25.91 -2.29
N TRP A 223 -2.70 24.81 -1.71
CA TRP A 223 -2.92 23.56 -2.43
C TRP A 223 -4.17 23.62 -3.33
N THR A 224 -3.98 23.70 -4.64
CA THR A 224 -5.05 23.75 -5.66
C THR A 224 -5.07 22.54 -6.60
N GLY A 225 -4.03 21.69 -6.56
CA GLY A 225 -3.94 20.48 -7.39
C GLY A 225 -5.05 19.47 -7.10
N GLN A 226 -5.39 18.64 -8.08
CA GLN A 226 -6.28 17.48 -7.88
C GLN A 226 -5.54 16.36 -7.14
N GLN A 227 -4.26 16.17 -7.46
CA GLN A 227 -3.35 15.30 -6.74
C GLN A 227 -2.36 16.17 -5.96
N ARG A 228 -2.16 15.87 -4.68
CA ARG A 228 -1.35 16.69 -3.78
C ARG A 228 -0.40 15.80 -2.99
N PHE A 229 0.88 16.10 -3.05
CA PHE A 229 1.93 15.29 -2.45
C PHE A 229 2.90 16.17 -1.69
N ALA A 230 3.23 15.77 -0.46
CA ALA A 230 4.33 16.34 0.31
C ALA A 230 5.35 15.22 0.57
N VAL A 231 6.62 15.50 0.27
CA VAL A 231 7.71 14.53 0.42
C VAL A 231 8.73 15.10 1.37
N VAL A 232 8.83 14.48 2.54
CA VAL A 232 9.82 14.79 3.56
C VAL A 232 11.07 13.95 3.29
N ILE A 233 12.23 14.59 3.26
CA ILE A 233 13.54 13.93 3.17
C ILE A 233 14.37 14.40 4.36
N THR A 234 14.75 13.46 5.24
CA THR A 234 15.44 13.76 6.51
C THR A 234 16.31 12.59 6.96
N ASP A 235 17.35 12.86 7.73
CA ASP A 235 18.12 11.82 8.42
C ASP A 235 17.93 11.84 9.95
N ALA A 236 17.13 12.79 10.45
CA ALA A 236 17.03 13.10 11.86
C ALA A 236 15.56 13.15 12.36
N PRO A 237 15.29 12.95 13.66
CA PRO A 237 13.96 13.16 14.21
C PRO A 237 13.63 14.65 14.31
N CYS A 238 12.34 14.98 14.40
CA CYS A 238 11.91 16.31 14.83
C CYS A 238 12.14 16.52 16.33
N HIS A 239 12.18 17.78 16.77
CA HIS A 239 12.17 18.10 18.19
C HIS A 239 10.94 17.54 18.93
N GLY A 240 11.13 17.26 20.21
CA GLY A 240 10.07 16.83 21.12
C GLY A 240 10.39 15.52 21.81
N LYS A 241 10.11 15.45 23.12
CA LYS A 241 10.49 14.31 23.97
C LYS A 241 9.79 12.99 23.63
N ASP A 242 8.67 13.07 22.92
CA ASP A 242 7.94 11.89 22.44
C ASP A 242 8.51 11.37 21.11
N TYR A 243 9.28 12.19 20.38
CA TYR A 243 9.79 11.88 19.03
C TYR A 243 11.29 11.62 19.00
N SER A 244 12.03 12.10 20.01
CA SER A 244 13.46 11.89 20.16
C SER A 244 13.85 11.59 21.60
N SER A 245 14.76 10.63 21.77
CA SER A 245 15.39 10.31 23.06
C SER A 245 16.61 11.19 23.35
N CYS A 246 16.86 12.23 22.55
CA CYS A 246 18.04 13.08 22.72
C CYS A 246 17.94 13.90 24.01
N ALA A 247 18.81 13.60 24.98
CA ALA A 247 18.86 14.32 26.26
C ALA A 247 19.31 15.78 26.13
N HIS A 248 19.85 16.16 24.97
CA HIS A 248 20.35 17.49 24.64
C HIS A 248 19.40 18.30 23.75
N ASP A 249 18.14 17.89 23.62
CA ASP A 249 17.10 18.72 23.00
C ASP A 249 16.75 19.90 23.93
N VAL A 250 17.52 20.98 23.80
CA VAL A 250 17.45 22.17 24.66
C VAL A 250 16.28 23.10 24.33
N PHE A 251 15.63 22.89 23.18
CA PHE A 251 14.54 23.75 22.70
C PHE A 251 13.18 23.32 23.26
N CYS A 252 13.07 22.09 23.76
CA CYS A 252 11.86 21.59 24.38
C CYS A 252 11.54 22.29 25.71
N ASP A 253 10.30 22.78 25.85
CA ASP A 253 9.76 23.24 27.11
C ASP A 253 9.78 22.10 28.15
N ARG A 254 10.24 22.41 29.36
CA ARG A 254 10.46 21.41 30.40
C ARG A 254 9.17 20.78 30.91
N ARG A 255 8.03 21.47 30.81
CA ARG A 255 6.73 21.05 31.34
C ARG A 255 5.99 20.14 30.36
N ASN A 256 6.00 20.47 29.07
CA ASN A 256 5.24 19.71 28.07
C ASN A 256 6.11 18.90 27.10
N GLY A 257 7.43 19.12 27.05
CA GLY A 257 8.35 18.38 26.18
C GLY A 257 8.27 18.74 24.70
N LEU A 258 7.72 19.90 24.35
CA LEU A 258 7.53 20.39 22.98
C LEU A 258 8.32 21.68 22.74
N THR A 259 8.64 21.99 21.49
CA THR A 259 9.20 23.29 21.07
C THR A 259 8.09 24.31 20.79
N CYS A 260 8.46 25.54 20.38
CA CYS A 260 7.50 26.56 19.95
C CYS A 260 6.63 26.14 18.75
N THR A 261 7.07 25.13 17.98
CA THR A 261 6.33 24.57 16.84
C THR A 261 5.35 23.48 17.23
N GLY A 262 5.37 23.06 18.49
CA GLY A 262 4.36 22.18 19.07
C GLY A 262 4.47 20.74 18.59
N ARG A 263 3.35 20.18 18.13
CA ARG A 263 3.20 18.76 17.81
C ARG A 263 3.19 18.55 16.28
N PRO A 264 4.08 17.72 15.71
CA PRO A 264 4.12 17.41 14.27
C PRO A 264 2.83 16.76 13.74
N GLU A 265 2.03 16.11 14.58
CA GLU A 265 0.74 15.54 14.18
C GLU A 265 -0.26 16.62 13.76
N MET A 266 -0.15 17.84 14.29
CA MET A 266 -1.07 18.93 13.93
C MET A 266 -0.95 19.33 12.46
N PRO A 267 0.23 19.71 11.93
CA PRO A 267 0.37 20.00 10.50
C PRO A 267 0.15 18.77 9.62
N LEU A 268 0.48 17.54 10.06
CA LEU A 268 0.19 16.33 9.29
C LEU A 268 -1.32 16.12 9.11
N ARG A 269 -2.12 16.34 10.15
CA ARG A 269 -3.59 16.32 10.07
C ARG A 269 -4.10 17.38 9.11
N THR A 270 -3.58 18.61 9.20
CA THR A 270 -3.97 19.69 8.28
C THR A 270 -3.68 19.31 6.83
N LEU A 271 -2.50 18.75 6.54
CA LEU A 271 -2.13 18.26 5.21
C LEU A 271 -3.08 17.15 4.73
N ARG A 272 -3.39 16.17 5.59
CA ARG A 272 -4.35 15.10 5.27
C ARG A 272 -5.75 15.65 4.99
N ASP A 273 -6.23 16.58 5.80
CA ASP A 273 -7.56 17.19 5.65
C ASP A 273 -7.63 18.06 4.38
N GLN A 274 -6.49 18.59 3.91
CA GLN A 274 -6.29 19.19 2.61
C GLN A 274 -6.10 18.16 1.48
N GLY A 275 -6.24 16.86 1.73
CA GLY A 275 -6.06 15.80 0.73
C GLY A 275 -4.61 15.63 0.26
N VAL A 276 -3.64 16.16 1.00
CA VAL A 276 -2.20 16.01 0.72
C VAL A 276 -1.73 14.67 1.28
N LYS A 277 -1.13 13.85 0.43
CA LYS A 277 -0.46 12.62 0.86
C LYS A 277 0.98 12.91 1.24
N VAL A 278 1.35 12.58 2.46
CA VAL A 278 2.69 12.80 3.00
C VAL A 278 3.51 11.51 2.93
N PHE A 279 4.73 11.63 2.43
CA PHE A 279 5.73 10.56 2.41
C PHE A 279 6.97 11.02 3.18
N ILE A 280 7.52 10.16 4.04
CA ILE A 280 8.77 10.44 4.75
C ILE A 280 9.84 9.46 4.30
N PHE A 281 10.85 9.96 3.58
CA PHE A 281 12.04 9.19 3.22
C PHE A 281 13.16 9.52 4.19
N HIS A 282 13.59 8.51 4.92
CA HIS A 282 14.63 8.66 5.93
C HIS A 282 15.82 7.74 5.68
N THR A 283 17.00 8.13 6.14
CA THR A 283 18.24 7.33 6.02
C THR A 283 18.21 6.03 6.83
N GLY A 284 17.23 5.88 7.74
CA GLY A 284 17.01 4.67 8.52
C GLY A 284 17.76 4.64 9.84
N GLU A 285 18.25 5.78 10.31
CA GLU A 285 18.75 5.91 11.67
C GLU A 285 17.65 5.65 12.70
N ALA A 286 18.01 5.02 13.82
CA ALA A 286 17.05 4.57 14.84
C ALA A 286 16.16 5.72 15.36
N HIS A 287 16.72 6.92 15.47
CA HIS A 287 15.99 8.09 15.95
C HIS A 287 14.93 8.57 14.93
N ALA A 288 15.27 8.67 13.64
CA ALA A 288 14.32 9.02 12.60
C ALA A 288 13.21 7.96 12.43
N VAL A 289 13.57 6.67 12.54
CA VAL A 289 12.60 5.57 12.50
C VAL A 289 11.64 5.65 13.70
N SER A 290 12.16 5.86 14.91
CA SER A 290 11.34 5.99 16.12
C SER A 290 10.35 7.14 16.02
N MET A 291 10.77 8.30 15.48
CA MET A 291 9.85 9.40 15.19
C MET A 291 8.75 8.96 14.23
N CYS A 292 9.10 8.31 13.11
CA CYS A 292 8.12 7.93 12.10
C CYS A 292 7.08 6.93 12.63
N GLU A 293 7.51 5.92 13.41
CA GLU A 293 6.59 4.99 14.07
C GLU A 293 5.67 5.72 15.07
N LYS A 294 6.20 6.70 15.80
CA LYS A 294 5.38 7.53 16.69
C LYS A 294 4.32 8.32 15.93
N LEU A 295 4.70 8.91 14.79
CA LEU A 295 3.76 9.66 13.94
C LEU A 295 2.65 8.75 13.39
N ARG A 296 2.97 7.50 13.03
CA ARG A 296 2.00 6.50 12.54
C ARG A 296 0.94 6.10 13.56
N GLU A 297 1.21 6.22 14.86
CA GLU A 297 0.18 6.03 15.89
C GLU A 297 -0.98 7.02 15.72
N SER A 298 -0.69 8.22 15.22
CA SER A 298 -1.66 9.30 15.00
C SER A 298 -2.16 9.41 13.57
N GLU A 299 -1.33 9.02 12.60
CA GLU A 299 -1.60 9.04 11.16
C GLU A 299 -1.27 7.66 10.56
N PRO A 300 -2.17 6.65 10.70
CA PRO A 300 -1.88 5.26 10.31
C PRO A 300 -1.54 5.06 8.82
N ASP A 301 -2.04 5.96 7.97
CA ASP A 301 -1.81 5.96 6.51
C ASP A 301 -0.50 6.67 6.11
N LEU A 302 0.25 7.22 7.07
CA LEU A 302 1.55 7.84 6.82
C LEU A 302 2.54 6.78 6.31
N ILE A 303 3.07 7.04 5.11
CA ILE A 303 4.08 6.19 4.49
C ILE A 303 5.45 6.75 4.87
N HIS A 304 6.25 5.97 5.58
CA HIS A 304 7.67 6.24 5.74
C HIS A 304 8.48 5.03 5.30
N GLU A 305 9.62 5.31 4.69
CA GLU A 305 10.49 4.27 4.16
C GLU A 305 11.95 4.63 4.42
N LYS A 306 12.74 3.61 4.76
CA LYS A 306 14.19 3.73 4.69
C LYS A 306 14.57 3.77 3.22
N VAL A 307 15.25 4.84 2.81
CA VAL A 307 15.78 4.96 1.46
C VAL A 307 17.23 5.37 1.56
N ASP A 308 18.10 4.67 0.83
CA ASP A 308 19.48 5.14 0.69
C ASP A 308 19.47 6.51 0.01
N PRO A 309 20.35 7.45 0.41
CA PRO A 309 20.43 8.77 -0.19
C PRO A 309 20.37 8.72 -1.72
N SER A 310 21.20 7.85 -2.32
CA SER A 310 21.30 7.64 -3.77
C SER A 310 20.03 7.15 -4.46
N GLU A 311 19.11 6.55 -3.72
CA GLU A 311 17.89 5.95 -4.25
C GLU A 311 16.64 6.80 -3.98
N THR A 312 16.76 7.86 -3.17
CA THR A 312 15.62 8.69 -2.72
C THR A 312 14.84 9.27 -3.91
N ALA A 313 15.59 9.73 -4.91
CA ALA A 313 15.09 10.20 -6.20
C ALA A 313 14.20 9.18 -6.93
N ASP A 314 14.76 7.99 -7.13
CA ASP A 314 14.16 6.93 -7.93
C ASP A 314 12.98 6.31 -7.18
N ARG A 315 13.08 6.24 -5.85
CA ARG A 315 11.99 5.80 -5.01
C ARG A 315 10.82 6.76 -5.05
N LEU A 316 11.07 8.06 -4.96
CA LEU A 316 10.04 9.08 -5.08
C LEU A 316 9.32 9.00 -6.43
N VAL A 317 10.08 8.92 -7.53
CA VAL A 317 9.51 8.74 -8.88
C VAL A 317 8.67 7.46 -8.95
N SER A 318 9.15 6.36 -8.36
CA SER A 318 8.43 5.09 -8.32
C SER A 318 7.10 5.20 -7.55
N VAL A 319 7.11 5.87 -6.39
CA VAL A 319 5.91 6.09 -5.56
C VAL A 319 4.90 6.95 -6.30
N LEU A 320 5.33 8.05 -6.91
CA LEU A 320 4.46 8.93 -7.70
C LEU A 320 3.87 8.19 -8.91
N LYS A 321 4.68 7.42 -9.65
CA LYS A 321 4.21 6.56 -10.74
C LYS A 321 3.19 5.54 -10.26
N GLY A 322 3.50 4.81 -9.18
CA GLY A 322 2.61 3.79 -8.63
C GLY A 322 1.25 4.34 -8.19
N LYS A 323 1.21 5.58 -7.64
CA LYS A 323 -0.05 6.22 -7.22
C LYS A 323 -0.89 6.77 -8.38
N LEU A 324 -0.26 7.10 -9.50
CA LEU A 324 -0.96 7.55 -10.72
C LEU A 324 -1.32 6.38 -11.65
N GLN A 325 -0.75 5.20 -11.42
CA GLN A 325 -1.02 3.99 -12.18
C GLN A 325 -2.20 3.19 -11.60
N LEU A 326 -2.81 2.40 -12.48
CA LEU A 326 -3.77 1.38 -12.07
C LEU A 326 -3.10 0.37 -11.14
N GLN A 327 -3.76 0.08 -10.02
CA GLN A 327 -3.35 -1.02 -9.16
C GLN A 327 -3.74 -2.35 -9.80
N PRO A 328 -2.95 -3.42 -9.62
CA PRO A 328 -3.28 -4.74 -10.13
C PRO A 328 -4.62 -5.26 -9.59
N LEU A 329 -5.29 -6.09 -10.38
CA LEU A 329 -6.45 -6.84 -9.89
C LEU A 329 -5.95 -8.05 -9.12
N TRP A 330 -6.50 -8.28 -7.94
CA TRP A 330 -6.09 -9.39 -7.09
C TRP A 330 -7.20 -10.42 -6.92
N TYR A 331 -6.81 -11.67 -7.05
CA TYR A 331 -7.63 -12.82 -6.73
C TYR A 331 -7.07 -13.53 -5.50
N LEU A 332 -7.97 -14.03 -4.66
CA LEU A 332 -7.65 -14.91 -3.55
C LEU A 332 -8.16 -16.31 -3.87
N LEU A 333 -7.26 -17.27 -3.95
CA LEU A 333 -7.57 -18.69 -4.01
C LEU A 333 -7.26 -19.30 -2.64
N LYS A 334 -8.26 -19.93 -2.03
CA LYS A 334 -8.14 -20.56 -0.71
C LYS A 334 -8.83 -21.91 -0.68
N PRO A 335 -8.36 -22.90 0.10
CA PRO A 335 -9.07 -24.15 0.27
C PRO A 335 -10.47 -23.93 0.83
N LEU A 336 -11.41 -24.76 0.40
CA LEU A 336 -12.75 -24.79 0.97
C LEU A 336 -12.65 -25.36 2.40
N THR A 337 -13.15 -24.60 3.38
CA THR A 337 -13.05 -24.92 4.80
C THR A 337 -14.42 -24.95 5.49
N LEU A 338 -14.45 -25.52 6.68
CA LEU A 338 -15.63 -25.62 7.54
C LEU A 338 -15.80 -24.31 8.32
N GLY A 339 -17.00 -23.71 8.27
CA GLY A 339 -17.35 -22.63 9.19
C GLY A 339 -16.81 -21.25 8.82
N GLU A 340 -16.84 -20.84 7.55
CA GLU A 340 -16.68 -19.43 7.18
C GLU A 340 -17.86 -18.60 7.71
N ALA A 341 -17.86 -18.33 9.01
CA ALA A 341 -18.62 -17.27 9.63
C ALA A 341 -17.99 -15.94 9.18
N GLU A 342 -18.74 -15.21 8.37
CA GLU A 342 -18.64 -13.76 8.18
C GLU A 342 -17.21 -13.19 8.24
N SER A 343 -16.45 -13.41 7.17
CA SER A 343 -15.41 -12.46 6.79
C SER A 343 -16.07 -11.07 6.75
N THR A 344 -15.51 -10.12 7.50
CA THR A 344 -15.99 -8.73 7.63
C THR A 344 -15.98 -7.96 6.31
N SER A 345 -15.42 -8.53 5.24
CA SER A 345 -15.56 -8.05 3.87
C SER A 345 -16.24 -9.12 3.00
N PRO A 346 -17.32 -8.79 2.26
CA PRO A 346 -17.89 -9.72 1.28
C PRO A 346 -16.86 -9.96 0.18
N LEU A 347 -16.28 -11.16 0.14
CA LEU A 347 -15.39 -11.57 -0.93
C LEU A 347 -16.24 -12.01 -2.12
N ASP A 348 -16.15 -11.29 -3.24
CA ASP A 348 -16.91 -11.61 -4.45
C ASP A 348 -16.36 -12.87 -5.12
N LEU A 349 -17.19 -13.90 -5.29
CA LEU A 349 -16.80 -15.11 -6.03
C LEU A 349 -16.41 -14.77 -7.47
N ALA A 350 -15.32 -15.37 -7.95
CA ALA A 350 -14.82 -15.21 -9.32
C ALA A 350 -15.59 -16.10 -10.31
N VAL A 351 -16.91 -15.92 -10.37
CA VAL A 351 -17.81 -16.69 -11.24
C VAL A 351 -17.40 -16.52 -12.71
N ALA A 352 -17.55 -17.59 -13.51
CA ALA A 352 -17.27 -17.62 -14.95
C ALA A 352 -15.82 -17.33 -15.38
N HIS A 353 -14.86 -17.31 -14.44
CA HIS A 353 -13.44 -17.27 -14.76
C HIS A 353 -12.96 -18.63 -15.25
N ASP A 354 -11.95 -18.64 -16.12
CA ASP A 354 -11.24 -19.87 -16.49
C ASP A 354 -9.99 -19.98 -15.62
N VAL A 355 -9.69 -21.17 -15.12
CA VAL A 355 -8.49 -21.48 -14.35
C VAL A 355 -7.67 -22.49 -15.15
N GLU A 356 -6.40 -22.16 -15.41
CA GLU A 356 -5.44 -23.08 -16.02
C GLU A 356 -4.58 -23.69 -14.91
N LEU A 357 -4.50 -25.02 -14.88
CA LEU A 357 -3.63 -25.79 -14.01
C LEU A 357 -2.56 -26.48 -14.86
N GLU A 358 -1.30 -26.37 -14.47
CA GLU A 358 -0.17 -26.95 -15.17
C GLU A 358 0.69 -27.74 -14.19
N ASP A 359 0.92 -29.01 -14.49
CA ASP A 359 1.83 -29.87 -13.73
C ASP A 359 2.65 -30.78 -14.67
N THR A 360 3.35 -31.76 -14.11
CA THR A 360 4.16 -32.72 -14.87
C THR A 360 3.37 -33.59 -15.86
N ASN A 361 2.05 -33.69 -15.67
CA ASN A 361 1.14 -34.46 -16.52
C ASN A 361 0.51 -33.59 -17.64
N GLY A 362 0.70 -32.28 -17.60
CA GLY A 362 0.29 -31.35 -18.65
C GLY A 362 -0.58 -30.19 -18.15
N LYS A 363 -1.31 -29.58 -19.09
CA LYS A 363 -2.17 -28.42 -18.85
C LYS A 363 -3.64 -28.79 -18.89
N GLU A 364 -4.39 -28.33 -17.89
CA GLU A 364 -5.84 -28.47 -17.80
C GLU A 364 -6.50 -27.11 -17.65
N LYS A 365 -7.71 -26.96 -18.22
CA LYS A 365 -8.51 -25.74 -18.12
C LYS A 365 -9.84 -26.05 -17.45
N HIS A 366 -10.19 -25.26 -16.45
CA HIS A 366 -11.39 -25.40 -15.64
C HIS A 366 -12.17 -24.10 -15.67
N LYS A 367 -13.43 -24.14 -16.11
CA LYS A 367 -14.32 -22.98 -16.05
C LYS A 367 -15.10 -23.00 -14.74
N LEU A 368 -15.02 -21.92 -13.96
CA LEU A 368 -15.66 -21.83 -12.66
C LEU A 368 -17.17 -21.60 -12.79
N GLY A 369 -17.92 -22.36 -11.98
CA GLY A 369 -19.37 -22.24 -11.87
C GLY A 369 -19.81 -21.03 -11.04
N VAL A 370 -21.11 -21.00 -10.71
CA VAL A 370 -21.70 -19.96 -9.84
C VAL A 370 -21.20 -20.02 -8.39
N ASP A 371 -20.61 -21.14 -8.01
CA ASP A 371 -20.01 -21.40 -6.70
C ASP A 371 -18.54 -20.94 -6.61
N GLY A 372 -17.91 -20.59 -7.74
CA GLY A 372 -16.51 -20.18 -7.77
C GLY A 372 -15.52 -21.26 -7.35
N LEU A 373 -15.93 -22.54 -7.38
CA LEU A 373 -15.14 -23.65 -6.86
C LEU A 373 -14.30 -24.34 -7.93
N LEU A 374 -13.08 -24.70 -7.54
CA LEU A 374 -12.10 -25.41 -8.34
C LEU A 374 -11.77 -26.76 -7.68
N PHE A 375 -12.22 -27.84 -8.31
CA PHE A 375 -12.00 -29.21 -7.87
C PHE A 375 -10.66 -29.73 -8.43
N VAL A 376 -9.56 -29.45 -7.72
CA VAL A 376 -8.19 -29.82 -8.15
C VAL A 376 -7.89 -31.29 -7.90
N GLY A 377 -8.39 -31.82 -6.78
CA GLY A 377 -8.19 -33.21 -6.36
C GLY A 377 -6.80 -33.46 -5.79
N GLN A 378 -6.43 -34.74 -5.67
CA GLN A 378 -5.08 -35.14 -5.28
C GLN A 378 -4.16 -35.14 -6.50
N ARG A 379 -3.00 -34.48 -6.39
CA ARG A 379 -1.98 -34.45 -7.45
C ARG A 379 -0.68 -35.05 -6.96
N THR A 380 0.05 -35.66 -7.90
CA THR A 380 1.38 -36.23 -7.63
C THR A 380 2.44 -35.16 -7.46
N THR A 381 2.23 -33.98 -8.04
CA THR A 381 3.11 -32.81 -7.99
C THR A 381 2.32 -31.54 -7.66
N ASN A 382 3.03 -30.50 -7.24
CA ASN A 382 2.45 -29.17 -7.00
C ASN A 382 2.08 -28.53 -8.35
N PRO A 383 0.78 -28.28 -8.65
CA PRO A 383 0.41 -27.67 -9.91
C PRO A 383 0.63 -26.15 -9.85
N LYS A 384 1.03 -25.56 -10.98
CA LYS A 384 0.96 -24.12 -11.20
C LYS A 384 -0.44 -23.74 -11.62
N VAL A 385 -0.97 -22.66 -11.06
CA VAL A 385 -2.30 -22.13 -11.36
C VAL A 385 -2.19 -20.74 -11.97
N ALA A 386 -2.99 -20.47 -12.99
CA ALA A 386 -3.26 -19.13 -13.49
C ALA A 386 -4.76 -18.92 -13.67
N VAL A 387 -5.23 -17.70 -13.43
CA VAL A 387 -6.64 -17.31 -13.58
C VAL A 387 -6.76 -16.44 -14.82
N ARG A 388 -7.75 -16.74 -15.65
CA ARG A 388 -8.14 -15.96 -16.81
C ARG A 388 -9.55 -15.40 -16.62
N ARG A 389 -9.67 -14.08 -16.69
CA ARG A 389 -10.96 -13.40 -16.52
C ARG A 389 -11.85 -13.47 -17.77
N PRO A 390 -13.18 -13.40 -17.61
CA PRO A 390 -14.09 -13.24 -18.73
C PRO A 390 -13.81 -11.93 -19.50
N LEU A 391 -14.40 -11.83 -20.69
CA LEU A 391 -14.38 -10.57 -21.45
C LEU A 391 -15.24 -9.54 -20.72
N GLU A 392 -14.67 -8.36 -20.50
CA GLU A 392 -15.29 -7.27 -19.77
C GLU A 392 -14.85 -5.96 -20.42
N SER A 393 -15.78 -5.25 -21.09
CA SER A 393 -15.47 -4.06 -21.88
C SER A 393 -14.75 -2.96 -21.10
N LYS A 394 -14.97 -2.88 -19.78
CA LYS A 394 -14.31 -1.92 -18.90
C LYS A 394 -12.89 -2.32 -18.50
N LEU A 395 -12.60 -3.62 -18.37
CA LEU A 395 -11.30 -4.12 -17.88
C LEU A 395 -10.37 -4.55 -19.02
N ASP A 396 -10.91 -5.05 -20.12
CA ASP A 396 -10.19 -5.46 -21.34
C ASP A 396 -9.19 -4.44 -21.88
N PRO A 397 -9.49 -3.13 -21.93
CA PRO A 397 -8.52 -2.14 -22.40
C PRO A 397 -7.46 -1.76 -21.34
N LEU A 398 -7.60 -2.20 -20.09
CA LEU A 398 -6.82 -1.70 -18.95
C LEU A 398 -5.93 -2.76 -18.30
N PHE A 399 -6.32 -4.02 -18.34
CA PHE A 399 -5.66 -5.10 -17.62
C PHE A 399 -5.35 -6.28 -18.53
N GLU A 400 -4.27 -6.99 -18.21
CA GLU A 400 -4.04 -8.31 -18.76
C GLU A 400 -5.26 -9.21 -18.53
N ARG A 401 -5.39 -10.24 -19.37
CA ARG A 401 -6.52 -11.16 -19.27
C ARG A 401 -6.21 -12.38 -18.40
N THR A 402 -4.93 -12.66 -18.18
CA THR A 402 -4.44 -13.82 -17.43
C THR A 402 -3.56 -13.34 -16.29
N SER A 403 -3.68 -13.94 -15.12
CA SER A 403 -2.84 -13.64 -13.97
C SER A 403 -1.43 -14.21 -14.14
N GLN A 404 -0.53 -13.81 -13.25
CA GLN A 404 0.70 -14.57 -13.01
C GLN A 404 0.39 -16.03 -12.62
N GLN A 405 1.36 -16.92 -12.87
CA GLN A 405 1.29 -18.29 -12.36
C GLN A 405 1.73 -18.34 -10.89
N VAL A 406 1.01 -19.12 -10.09
CA VAL A 406 1.34 -19.40 -8.67
C VAL A 406 1.40 -20.91 -8.48
N GLU A 407 2.39 -21.41 -7.75
CA GLU A 407 2.47 -22.84 -7.42
C GLU A 407 1.57 -23.17 -6.22
N LEU A 408 0.68 -24.16 -6.39
CA LEU A 408 -0.20 -24.66 -5.33
C LEU A 408 0.44 -25.83 -4.61
N ASP A 409 0.16 -25.94 -3.32
CA ASP A 409 0.53 -27.14 -2.57
C ASP A 409 -0.43 -28.27 -2.92
N ARG A 410 0.14 -29.44 -3.18
CA ARG A 410 -0.64 -30.65 -3.47
C ARG A 410 -1.38 -31.20 -2.24
N LEU A 411 -0.98 -30.79 -1.04
CA LEU A 411 -1.55 -31.22 0.23
C LEU A 411 -2.60 -30.23 0.71
N TYR A 412 -3.66 -30.74 1.33
CA TYR A 412 -4.69 -29.89 1.91
C TYR A 412 -4.16 -29.15 3.14
N ASP A 413 -4.33 -27.82 3.18
CA ASP A 413 -4.04 -27.00 4.35
C ASP A 413 -5.10 -25.90 4.46
N ALA A 414 -5.98 -26.01 5.45
CA ALA A 414 -7.12 -25.11 5.63
C ALA A 414 -6.72 -23.62 5.78
N GLU A 415 -5.51 -23.33 6.24
CA GLU A 415 -5.04 -21.96 6.47
C GLU A 415 -4.32 -21.37 5.26
N ARG A 416 -4.02 -22.19 4.26
CA ARG A 416 -3.24 -21.75 3.10
C ARG A 416 -4.03 -20.76 2.25
N ARG A 417 -3.37 -19.70 1.79
CA ARG A 417 -3.94 -18.64 0.95
C ARG A 417 -2.99 -18.37 -0.21
N TYR A 418 -3.52 -18.28 -1.42
CA TYR A 418 -2.76 -17.95 -2.62
C TYR A 418 -3.34 -16.69 -3.25
N PHE A 419 -2.46 -15.73 -3.53
CA PHE A 419 -2.83 -14.47 -4.15
C PHE A 419 -2.36 -14.46 -5.60
N LEU A 420 -3.29 -14.30 -6.53
CA LEU A 420 -2.99 -14.20 -7.95
C LEU A 420 -3.17 -12.76 -8.41
N GLN A 421 -2.12 -12.22 -9.01
CA GLN A 421 -2.08 -10.85 -9.51
C GLN A 421 -2.36 -10.83 -11.02
N MET A 422 -3.20 -9.90 -11.46
CA MET A 422 -3.41 -9.59 -12.87
C MET A 422 -2.95 -8.16 -13.13
N ALA A 423 -1.91 -8.01 -13.94
CA ALA A 423 -1.24 -6.74 -14.14
C ALA A 423 -2.08 -5.79 -15.02
N PRO A 424 -1.96 -4.47 -14.82
CA PRO A 424 -2.38 -3.49 -15.83
C PRO A 424 -1.65 -3.73 -17.15
N LEU A 425 -2.29 -3.44 -18.29
CA LEU A 425 -1.62 -3.47 -19.58
C LEU A 425 -0.50 -2.42 -19.60
N GLN A 426 0.71 -2.85 -19.95
CA GLN A 426 1.79 -1.93 -20.27
C GLN A 426 1.44 -1.23 -21.60
N PRO A 427 1.61 0.10 -21.72
CA PRO A 427 1.42 0.77 -23.01
C PRO A 427 2.40 0.15 -24.02
N SER A 428 1.85 -0.37 -25.12
CA SER A 428 2.67 -0.79 -26.26
C SER A 428 3.19 0.46 -26.93
N TRP A 429 4.46 0.79 -26.71
CA TRP A 429 5.15 1.82 -27.47
C TRP A 429 5.25 1.34 -28.93
N SER A 430 4.40 1.87 -29.80
CA SER A 430 4.47 1.70 -31.26
C SER A 430 5.15 2.90 -31.89
#